data_AF-A0A952EXZ1-F1
#
_entry.id   AF-A0A952EXZ1-F1
#
_cell.length_a   1.000
_cell.length_b   1.000
_cell.length_c   1.000
_cell.angle_alpha   90.00
_cell.angle_beta   90.00
_cell.angle_gamma   90.00
#
_symmetry.space_group_name_H-M   'P 1'
#
loop_
_entity.id
_entity.type
_entity.pdbx_description
1 polymer ?
#
loop_
_entity_poly.entity_id
_entity_poly.type
_entity_poly.pdbx_seq_one_letter_code
_entity_poly.pdbx_strand_id
1 'polypeptide(L)'
;LGEDLEPAIADGERAVTMPLPHDPAGFDHFVFLGAGLSVGVANEAALKLRESAQAHTESYPAMEYRHGPISVAGPSSLVWILGSPDPGVADDITTTGATVRIGELDPMAELVLIHRTAVALAEARGLDPDHPRHLTRSVVLQEEGTA
;
A
#
# COMPACT_ATOMS: atom_id res chain seq x y z
N LEU A 1 18.47 8.90 25.63
CA LEU A 1 18.34 8.05 24.42
C LEU A 1 17.00 7.36 24.53
N GLY A 2 16.03 7.90 23.80
CA GLY A 2 14.67 7.41 23.67
C GLY A 2 14.05 8.31 22.61
N GLU A 3 13.59 7.72 21.51
CA GLU A 3 12.78 8.44 20.54
C GLU A 3 11.42 8.71 21.18
N ASP A 4 10.90 9.92 20.96
CA ASP A 4 9.54 10.26 21.39
C ASP A 4 8.54 9.57 20.45
N LEU A 5 7.72 8.69 21.02
CA LEU A 5 6.72 7.90 20.29
C LEU A 5 5.33 8.53 20.33
N GLU A 6 5.11 9.61 21.10
CA GLU A 6 3.80 10.25 21.19
C GLU A 6 3.22 10.63 19.81
N PRO A 7 4.00 11.17 18.84
CA PRO A 7 3.47 11.47 17.51
C PRO A 7 2.99 10.23 16.75
N ALA A 8 3.77 9.15 16.77
CA ALA A 8 3.42 7.91 16.06
C ALA A 8 2.18 7.23 16.66
N ILE A 9 2.02 7.30 17.99
CA ILE A 9 0.82 6.78 18.67
C ILE A 9 -0.41 7.59 18.26
N ALA A 10 -0.33 8.93 18.28
CA ALA A 10 -1.43 9.80 17.87
C ALA A 10 -1.83 9.56 16.40
N ASP A 11 -0.84 9.34 15.53
CA ASP A 11 -1.09 8.99 14.13
C ASP A 11 -1.78 7.62 13.99
N GLY A 12 -1.41 6.64 14.80
CA GLY A 12 -2.09 5.35 14.86
C GLY A 12 -3.58 5.49 15.23
N GLU A 13 -3.90 6.29 16.25
CA GLU A 13 -5.29 6.56 16.65
C GLU A 13 -6.09 7.27 15.54
N ARG A 14 -5.45 8.23 14.85
CA ARG A 14 -6.04 8.92 13.70
C ARG A 14 -6.31 7.95 12.55
N ALA A 15 -5.35 7.09 12.21
CA ALA A 15 -5.46 6.15 11.09
C ALA A 15 -6.64 5.18 11.22
N VAL A 16 -7.05 4.82 12.44
CA VAL A 16 -8.20 3.94 12.68
C VAL A 16 -9.53 4.64 12.42
N THR A 17 -9.63 5.93 12.73
CA THR A 17 -10.92 6.65 12.79
C THR A 17 -11.16 7.60 11.62
N MET A 18 -10.10 8.09 10.97
CA MET A 18 -10.23 9.03 9.88
C MET A 18 -10.94 8.42 8.65
N PRO A 19 -11.62 9.22 7.81
CA PRO A 19 -12.13 8.75 6.53
C PRO A 19 -11.01 8.22 5.62
N LEU A 20 -11.35 7.31 4.71
CA LEU A 20 -10.42 6.93 3.65
C LEU A 20 -10.13 8.15 2.76
N PRO A 21 -8.87 8.32 2.32
CA PRO A 21 -8.45 9.51 1.60
C PRO A 21 -9.02 9.57 0.18
N HIS A 22 -9.29 8.41 -0.41
CA HIS A 22 -9.93 8.25 -1.70
C HIS A 22 -10.91 7.06 -1.63
N ASP A 23 -11.91 7.06 -2.51
CA ASP A 23 -12.69 5.87 -2.79
C ASP A 23 -11.82 4.89 -3.60
N PRO A 24 -11.42 3.73 -3.03
CA PRO A 24 -10.54 2.81 -3.73
C PRO A 24 -11.21 2.16 -4.95
N ALA A 25 -12.54 2.16 -5.06
CA ALA A 25 -13.23 1.62 -6.22
C ALA A 25 -12.98 2.43 -7.51
N GLY A 26 -12.45 3.65 -7.39
CA GLY A 26 -12.09 4.50 -8.53
C GLY A 26 -10.77 4.14 -9.21
N PHE A 27 -10.02 3.14 -8.72
CA PHE A 27 -8.70 2.79 -9.22
C PHE A 27 -8.57 1.30 -9.57
N ASP A 28 -7.82 1.03 -10.63
CA ASP A 28 -7.52 -0.33 -11.08
C ASP A 28 -6.08 -0.75 -10.74
N HIS A 29 -5.20 0.23 -10.55
CA HIS A 29 -3.78 0.05 -10.34
C HIS A 29 -3.33 0.81 -9.08
N PHE A 30 -2.70 0.11 -8.14
CA PHE A 30 -2.20 0.69 -6.90
C PHE A 30 -0.68 0.53 -6.81
N VAL A 31 0.04 1.61 -6.54
CA VAL A 31 1.49 1.60 -6.36
C VAL A 31 1.82 2.15 -4.98
N PHE A 32 2.66 1.44 -4.23
CA PHE A 32 3.14 1.88 -2.93
C PHE A 32 4.63 2.18 -2.98
N LEU A 33 5.02 3.40 -2.63
CA LEU A 33 6.41 3.85 -2.65
C LEU A 33 6.91 4.09 -1.23
N GLY A 34 8.11 3.60 -0.92
CA GLY A 34 8.74 3.80 0.39
C GLY A 34 10.19 4.24 0.28
N ALA A 35 10.76 4.74 1.37
CA ALA A 35 12.17 5.12 1.49
C ALA A 35 12.75 4.56 2.80
N GLY A 36 13.99 4.06 2.74
CA GLY A 36 14.62 3.42 3.90
C GLY A 36 13.76 2.29 4.48
N LEU A 37 13.38 2.41 5.75
CA LEU A 37 12.57 1.40 6.44
C LEU A 37 11.12 1.30 5.91
N SER A 38 10.56 2.38 5.36
CA SER A 38 9.18 2.34 4.83
C SER A 38 9.04 1.57 3.52
N VAL A 39 10.14 1.12 2.91
CA VAL A 39 10.10 0.17 1.77
C VAL A 39 9.45 -1.15 2.17
N GLY A 40 9.74 -1.65 3.38
CA GLY A 40 9.08 -2.86 3.89
C GLY A 40 7.59 -2.66 4.09
N VAL A 41 7.20 -1.47 4.55
CA VAL A 41 5.80 -1.08 4.72
C VAL A 41 5.08 -0.98 3.36
N ALA A 42 5.74 -0.42 2.34
CA ALA A 42 5.21 -0.35 0.99
C ALA A 42 4.98 -1.75 0.38
N ASN A 43 5.89 -2.69 0.64
CA ASN A 43 5.74 -4.08 0.22
C ASN A 43 4.54 -4.76 0.90
N GLU A 44 4.37 -4.57 2.21
CA GLU A 44 3.22 -5.10 2.93
C GLU A 44 1.90 -4.49 2.43
N ALA A 45 1.87 -3.17 2.21
CA ALA A 45 0.74 -2.48 1.63
C ALA A 45 0.30 -3.09 0.28
N ALA A 46 1.24 -3.28 -0.65
CA ALA A 46 0.96 -3.92 -1.93
C ALA A 46 0.48 -5.37 -1.77
N LEU A 47 1.09 -6.13 -0.85
CA LEU A 47 0.70 -7.50 -0.58
C LEU A 47 -0.74 -7.59 -0.06
N LYS A 48 -1.10 -6.78 0.94
CA LYS A 48 -2.44 -6.83 1.55
C LYS A 48 -3.56 -6.47 0.59
N LEU A 49 -3.38 -5.47 -0.26
CA LEU A 49 -4.38 -5.14 -1.30
C LEU A 49 -4.50 -6.27 -2.33
N ARG A 50 -3.39 -6.93 -2.69
CA ARG A 50 -3.40 -8.05 -3.62
C ARG A 50 -4.16 -9.25 -3.05
N GLU A 51 -3.90 -9.60 -1.80
CA GLU A 51 -4.53 -10.75 -1.15
C GLU A 51 -6.01 -10.49 -0.84
N SER A 52 -6.33 -9.33 -0.25
CA SER A 52 -7.68 -9.04 0.25
C SER A 52 -8.64 -8.67 -0.88
N ALA A 53 -8.17 -7.89 -1.86
CA ALA A 53 -9.02 -7.28 -2.87
C ALA A 53 -8.71 -7.72 -4.31
N GLN A 54 -7.76 -8.64 -4.51
CA GLN A 54 -7.30 -9.06 -5.84
C GLN A 54 -6.89 -7.88 -6.73
N ALA A 55 -6.36 -6.81 -6.13
CA ALA A 55 -5.96 -5.61 -6.84
C ALA A 55 -4.62 -5.81 -7.58
N HIS A 56 -4.47 -5.10 -8.70
CA HIS A 56 -3.17 -4.97 -9.35
C HIS A 56 -2.31 -4.02 -8.50
N THR A 57 -1.29 -4.58 -7.86
CA THR A 57 -0.45 -3.84 -6.91
C THR A 57 1.03 -3.98 -7.22
N GLU A 58 1.74 -2.86 -7.08
CA GLU A 58 3.19 -2.80 -7.19
C GLU A 58 3.76 -2.05 -5.97
N SER A 59 5.02 -2.34 -5.64
CA SER A 59 5.75 -1.62 -4.59
C SER A 59 7.22 -1.45 -4.95
N TYR A 60 7.75 -0.26 -4.66
CA TYR A 60 9.13 0.10 -5.00
C TYR A 60 9.77 0.99 -3.94
N PRO A 61 11.12 0.95 -3.82
CA PRO A 61 11.84 2.12 -3.32
C PRO A 61 11.46 3.35 -4.17
N ALA A 62 11.11 4.46 -3.52
CA ALA A 62 10.55 5.63 -4.19
C ALA A 62 11.44 6.16 -5.33
N MET A 63 12.77 6.08 -5.15
CA MET A 63 13.73 6.52 -6.17
C MET A 63 13.80 5.59 -7.38
N GLU A 64 13.57 4.29 -7.21
CA GLU A 64 13.57 3.31 -8.30
C GLU A 64 12.36 3.44 -9.22
N TYR A 65 11.27 4.04 -8.73
CA TYR A 65 10.03 4.15 -9.50
C TYR A 65 10.21 4.90 -10.83
N ARG A 66 11.05 5.94 -10.85
CA ARG A 66 11.33 6.74 -12.05
C ARG A 66 12.23 6.05 -13.07
N HIS A 67 12.86 4.94 -12.69
CA HIS A 67 13.82 4.22 -13.54
C HIS A 67 13.17 3.16 -14.44
N GLY A 68 11.87 3.30 -14.72
CA GLY A 68 11.11 2.39 -15.60
C GLY A 68 9.69 2.13 -15.12
N PRO A 69 9.46 1.73 -13.85
CA PRO A 69 8.12 1.38 -13.35
C PRO A 69 7.06 2.47 -13.55
N ILE A 70 7.42 3.75 -13.47
CA ILE A 70 6.51 4.87 -13.72
C ILE A 70 5.82 4.81 -15.11
N SER A 71 6.40 4.10 -16.08
CA SER A 71 5.83 3.96 -17.44
C SER A 71 4.48 3.25 -17.51
N VAL A 72 4.08 2.50 -16.47
CA VAL A 72 2.78 1.82 -16.40
C VAL A 72 1.74 2.60 -15.57
N ALA A 73 2.12 3.74 -15.00
CA ALA A 73 1.19 4.62 -14.30
C ALA A 73 0.27 5.33 -15.29
N GLY A 74 -0.98 5.58 -14.88
CA GLY A 74 -1.95 6.29 -15.71
C GLY A 74 -3.15 6.82 -14.93
N PRO A 75 -4.18 7.33 -15.63
CA PRO A 75 -5.36 7.96 -15.02
C PRO A 75 -6.14 7.10 -14.01
N SER A 76 -6.03 5.77 -14.08
CA SER A 76 -6.66 4.83 -13.14
C SER A 76 -5.71 4.32 -12.05
N SER A 77 -4.52 4.92 -11.94
CA SER A 77 -3.53 4.58 -10.92
C SER A 77 -3.63 5.46 -9.68
N LEU A 78 -3.55 4.85 -8.50
CA LEU A 78 -3.28 5.52 -7.23
C LEU A 78 -1.84 5.20 -6.80
N VAL A 79 -0.99 6.21 -6.72
CA VAL A 79 0.39 6.08 -6.21
C VAL A 79 0.47 6.68 -4.82
N TRP A 80 0.70 5.83 -3.81
CA TRP A 80 0.75 6.20 -2.40
C TRP A 80 2.19 6.15 -1.90
N ILE A 81 2.70 7.31 -1.50
CA ILE A 81 4.08 7.50 -1.04
C ILE A 81 4.09 7.51 0.49
N LEU A 82 4.83 6.58 1.09
CA LEU A 82 4.96 6.43 2.54
C LEU A 82 6.12 7.27 3.07
N GLY A 83 5.77 8.47 3.51
CA GLY A 83 6.70 9.50 3.97
C GLY A 83 6.91 10.59 2.91
N SER A 84 7.97 11.37 3.08
CA SER A 84 8.27 12.51 2.21
C SER A 84 9.00 12.07 0.93
N PRO A 85 8.42 12.25 -0.27
CA PRO A 85 9.14 11.99 -1.50
C PRO A 85 10.24 13.04 -1.73
N ASP A 86 11.25 12.65 -2.51
CA ASP A 86 12.18 13.61 -3.09
C ASP A 86 11.42 14.62 -3.98
N PRO A 87 11.86 15.90 -3.99
CA PRO A 87 11.28 16.92 -4.86
C PRO A 87 11.23 16.45 -6.33
N GLY A 88 10.07 16.57 -6.96
CA GLY A 88 9.83 16.20 -8.36
C GLY A 88 9.29 14.78 -8.57
N VAL A 89 9.43 13.83 -7.63
CA VAL A 89 8.83 12.49 -7.79
C VAL A 89 7.32 12.58 -7.96
N ALA A 90 6.65 13.36 -7.12
CA ALA A 90 5.19 13.56 -7.20
C ALA A 90 4.77 14.24 -8.50
N ASP A 91 5.55 15.19 -9.00
CA ASP A 91 5.27 15.91 -10.26
C ASP A 91 5.40 14.98 -11.48
N ASP A 92 6.46 14.16 -11.48
CA ASP A 92 6.70 13.15 -12.51
C ASP A 92 5.53 12.15 -12.56
N ILE A 93 5.07 11.69 -11.39
CA ILE A 93 3.92 10.78 -11.29
C ILE A 93 2.64 11.46 -11.79
N THR A 94 2.40 12.71 -11.38
CA THR A 94 1.21 13.47 -11.79
C THR A 94 1.16 13.65 -13.31
N THR A 95 2.31 13.78 -13.97
CA THR A 95 2.42 13.89 -15.44
C THR A 95 1.89 12.65 -16.18
N THR A 96 1.89 11.48 -15.52
CA THR A 96 1.30 10.25 -16.08
C THR A 96 -0.24 10.25 -16.05
N GLY A 97 -0.86 11.19 -15.32
CA GLY A 97 -2.28 11.23 -15.03
C GLY A 97 -2.68 10.45 -13.77
N ALA A 98 -1.73 9.76 -13.13
CA ALA A 98 -1.98 9.06 -11.87
C ALA A 98 -2.34 10.02 -10.73
N THR A 99 -3.19 9.53 -9.82
CA THR A 99 -3.47 10.22 -8.56
C THR A 99 -2.32 9.95 -7.59
N VAL A 100 -1.74 11.01 -7.03
CA VAL A 100 -0.67 10.91 -6.04
C VAL A 100 -1.23 11.17 -4.65
N ARG A 101 -0.93 10.27 -3.71
CA ARG A 101 -1.13 10.46 -2.29
C ARG A 101 0.22 10.45 -1.58
N ILE A 102 0.55 11.55 -0.92
CA ILE A 102 1.69 11.62 -0.01
C ILE A 102 1.16 11.32 1.40
N GLY A 103 1.74 10.32 2.06
CA GLY A 103 1.41 9.97 3.43
C GLY A 103 1.83 11.09 4.38
N GLU A 104 0.89 11.49 5.24
CA GLU A 104 1.10 12.56 6.24
C GLU A 104 1.28 11.99 7.65
N LEU A 105 1.04 10.70 7.82
CA LEU A 105 1.19 9.98 9.08
C LEU A 105 2.52 9.23 9.12
N ASP A 106 2.90 8.77 10.32
CA ASP A 106 3.92 7.73 10.45
C ASP A 106 3.65 6.55 9.48
N PRO A 107 4.67 5.98 8.80
CA PRO A 107 4.47 4.90 7.84
C PRO A 107 3.68 3.70 8.39
N MET A 108 3.86 3.34 9.66
CA MET A 108 3.09 2.24 10.28
C MET A 108 1.63 2.63 10.50
N ALA A 109 1.34 3.90 10.76
CA ALA A 109 -0.03 4.41 10.82
C ALA A 109 -0.66 4.49 9.42
N GLU A 110 0.07 4.91 8.38
CA GLU A 110 -0.41 4.83 6.99
C GLU A 110 -0.75 3.39 6.61
N LEU A 111 0.02 2.39 7.07
CA LEU A 111 -0.29 0.98 6.81
C LEU A 111 -1.66 0.56 7.36
N VAL A 112 -2.06 1.07 8.53
CA VAL A 112 -3.41 0.84 9.07
C VAL A 112 -4.48 1.40 8.13
N LEU A 113 -4.27 2.60 7.59
CA LEU A 113 -5.18 3.22 6.63
C LEU A 113 -5.23 2.43 5.31
N ILE A 114 -4.10 1.88 4.88
CA ILE A 114 -4.01 1.02 3.70
C ILE A 114 -4.73 -0.31 3.92
N HIS A 115 -4.63 -0.94 5.08
CA HIS A 115 -5.42 -2.14 5.41
C HIS A 115 -6.92 -1.86 5.34
N ARG A 116 -7.36 -0.70 5.88
CA ARG A 116 -8.76 -0.27 5.76
C ARG A 116 -9.18 -0.03 4.31
N THR A 117 -8.27 0.50 3.50
CA THR A 117 -8.46 0.68 2.05
C THR A 117 -8.61 -0.68 1.34
N ALA A 118 -7.81 -1.67 1.71
CA ALA A 118 -7.89 -3.03 1.19
C ALA A 118 -9.26 -3.68 1.48
N VAL A 119 -9.75 -3.53 2.72
CA VAL A 119 -11.08 -4.03 3.12
C VAL A 119 -12.18 -3.34 2.32
N ALA A 120 -12.17 -2.00 2.26
CA ALA A 120 -13.18 -1.26 1.51
C ALA A 120 -13.19 -1.62 0.00
N LEU A 121 -12.02 -1.84 -0.60
CA LEU A 121 -11.92 -2.28 -1.99
C LEU A 121 -12.43 -3.71 -2.18
N ALA A 122 -12.12 -4.62 -1.26
CA ALA A 122 -12.61 -5.99 -1.28
C ALA A 122 -14.14 -6.02 -1.20
N GLU A 123 -14.73 -5.27 -0.27
CA GLU A 123 -16.18 -5.12 -0.12
C GLU A 123 -16.84 -4.54 -1.37
N ALA A 124 -16.26 -3.48 -1.95
CA ALA A 124 -16.74 -2.88 -3.20
C ALA A 124 -16.70 -3.87 -4.38
N ARG A 125 -15.82 -4.87 -4.34
CA ARG A 125 -15.70 -5.94 -5.34
C ARG A 125 -16.49 -7.20 -4.98
N GLY A 126 -17.20 -7.22 -3.84
CA GLY A 126 -17.92 -8.40 -3.36
C GLY A 126 -17.02 -9.57 -2.96
N LEU A 127 -15.79 -9.29 -2.53
CA LEU A 127 -14.82 -10.26 -2.05
C LEU A 127 -14.86 -10.38 -0.52
N ASP A 128 -14.52 -11.56 0.00
CA ASP A 128 -14.33 -11.80 1.44
C ASP A 128 -12.83 -11.64 1.80
N PRO A 129 -12.42 -10.54 2.46
CA PRO A 129 -11.03 -10.32 2.83
C PRO A 129 -10.54 -11.26 3.95
N ASP A 130 -11.43 -11.90 4.70
CA ASP A 130 -11.07 -12.87 5.76
C ASP A 130 -10.78 -14.26 5.18
N HIS A 131 -11.32 -14.57 4.00
CA HIS A 131 -11.13 -15.83 3.30
C HIS A 131 -10.66 -15.63 1.84
N PRO A 132 -9.45 -15.06 1.64
CA PRO A 132 -8.95 -14.78 0.29
C PRO A 132 -8.73 -16.06 -0.52
N ARG A 133 -9.18 -16.05 -1.77
CA ARG A 133 -9.17 -17.22 -2.66
C ARG A 133 -7.76 -17.76 -2.85
N HIS A 134 -7.62 -19.09 -2.76
CA HIS A 134 -6.35 -19.83 -2.92
C HIS A 134 -5.29 -19.58 -1.83
N LEU A 135 -5.62 -18.86 -0.76
CA LEU A 135 -4.72 -18.65 0.36
C LEU A 135 -5.19 -19.44 1.57
N THR A 136 -4.22 -19.83 2.40
CA THR A 136 -4.47 -20.43 3.71
C THR A 136 -3.73 -19.60 4.76
N ARG A 137 -4.26 -19.57 5.99
CA ARG A 137 -3.66 -18.82 7.09
C ARG A 137 -2.22 -19.26 7.39
N SER A 138 -1.87 -20.51 7.10
CA SER A 138 -0.54 -21.06 7.32
C SER A 138 -0.22 -22.05 6.22
N VAL A 139 0.93 -21.87 5.57
CA VAL A 139 1.43 -22.80 4.56
C VAL A 139 2.12 -23.96 5.26
N VAL A 140 1.53 -25.17 5.16
CA VAL A 140 2.13 -26.41 5.67
C VAL A 140 2.65 -27.19 4.47
N LEU A 141 3.98 -27.32 4.36
CA LEU A 141 4.61 -28.13 3.33
C LEU A 141 4.58 -29.59 3.76
N GLN A 142 4.14 -30.48 2.88
CA GLN A 142 4.32 -31.92 3.11
C GLN A 142 5.78 -32.26 2.75
N GLU A 143 6.52 -32.84 3.69
CA GLU A 143 7.81 -33.45 3.37
C GLU A 143 7.53 -34.62 2.40
N GLU A 144 8.01 -34.49 1.16
CA GLU A 144 7.97 -35.61 0.21
C GLU A 144 8.74 -36.78 0.82
N GLY A 145 8.02 -37.83 1.20
CA GLY A 145 8.60 -39.06 1.70
C GLY A 145 9.57 -39.61 0.68
N THR A 146 10.82 -39.82 1.10
CA THR A 146 11.81 -40.63 0.41
C THR A 146 11.21 -42.02 0.12
N ALA A 147 10.89 -42.27 -1.15
CA ALA A 147 10.60 -43.59 -1.68
C ALA A 147 11.89 -44.38 -1.94
#